data_AF-A0A7G7MLN5-F1
#
_entry.id   AF-A0A7G7MLN5-F1
#
_cell.length_a   1.000
_cell.length_b   1.000
_cell.length_c   1.000
_cell.angle_alpha   90.00
_cell.angle_beta   90.00
_cell.angle_gamma   90.00
#
_symmetry.space_group_name_H-M   'P 1'
#
loop_
_entity.id
_entity.type
_entity.pdbx_description
1 polymer ?
#
loop_
_entity_poly.entity_id
_entity_poly.type
_entity_poly.pdbx_seq_one_letter_code
_entity_poly.pdbx_strand_id
1 'polypeptide(L)'
;MPARSNRSRTVEQPSPTTQARMITKSSVVTSLTVRAAGLVPARLDLAHVGTAEQQLGLTLGTVLIYVRAGETARAVADGWSGAAVGARSLAPAVAGRRPLLIGPTTVAAMIRFAGLPDVTWASLPSQVGGAVPAMLRIEIGPVTWEVCDATAYTSMLRAWRQAARLLGENPTEDE
;
A
#
# COMPACT_ATOMS: atom_id res chain seq x y z
N MET A 1 -49.09 -58.51 -17.87
CA MET A 1 -48.91 -57.37 -18.80
C MET A 1 -49.01 -56.06 -17.99
N PRO A 2 -48.33 -54.97 -18.36
CA PRO A 2 -47.19 -54.40 -17.60
C PRO A 2 -47.49 -53.14 -16.75
N ALA A 3 -46.44 -52.74 -15.99
CA ALA A 3 -46.08 -51.37 -15.55
C ALA A 3 -46.90 -50.77 -14.38
N ARG A 4 -46.38 -50.00 -13.42
CA ARG A 4 -45.17 -49.17 -13.28
C ARG A 4 -44.75 -49.17 -11.80
N SER A 5 -43.53 -49.59 -11.46
CA SER A 5 -42.92 -49.22 -10.18
C SER A 5 -42.14 -47.92 -10.40
N ASN A 6 -42.60 -46.89 -9.71
CA ASN A 6 -42.06 -45.53 -9.71
C ASN A 6 -40.71 -45.55 -8.97
N ARG A 7 -39.60 -45.74 -9.70
CA ARG A 7 -38.26 -45.47 -9.14
C ARG A 7 -38.11 -43.95 -8.99
N SER A 8 -38.45 -43.46 -7.81
CA SER A 8 -37.92 -42.19 -7.30
C SER A 8 -36.40 -42.29 -7.32
N ARG A 9 -35.79 -41.77 -8.37
CA ARG A 9 -34.35 -41.58 -8.46
C ARG A 9 -34.02 -40.42 -7.52
N THR A 10 -33.75 -40.73 -6.26
CA THR A 10 -33.07 -39.80 -5.36
C THR A 10 -31.70 -39.53 -5.99
N VAL A 11 -31.59 -38.42 -6.72
CA VAL A 11 -30.30 -37.85 -7.05
C VAL A 11 -29.79 -37.29 -5.74
N GLU A 12 -28.98 -38.07 -5.02
CA GLU A 12 -28.11 -37.50 -3.99
C GLU A 12 -27.27 -36.43 -4.69
N GLN A 13 -27.61 -35.18 -4.42
CA GLN A 13 -26.84 -34.02 -4.78
C GLN A 13 -25.59 -34.08 -3.88
N PRO A 14 -24.38 -34.34 -4.41
CA PRO A 14 -23.19 -34.26 -3.58
C PRO A 14 -23.08 -32.80 -3.13
N SER A 15 -23.09 -32.60 -1.81
CA SER A 15 -22.77 -31.35 -1.16
C SER A 15 -21.56 -30.72 -1.84
N PRO A 16 -21.54 -29.41 -2.13
CA PRO A 16 -20.30 -28.76 -2.47
C PRO A 16 -19.45 -28.75 -1.19
N THR A 17 -18.74 -29.85 -0.92
CA THR A 17 -17.46 -29.77 -0.24
C THR A 17 -16.66 -28.82 -1.09
N THR A 18 -16.65 -27.56 -0.65
CA THR A 18 -15.69 -26.56 -1.07
C THR A 18 -14.35 -27.18 -0.72
N GLN A 19 -13.81 -27.95 -1.67
CA GLN A 19 -12.42 -28.35 -1.67
C GLN A 19 -11.68 -27.03 -1.68
N ALA A 20 -11.25 -26.61 -0.49
CA ALA A 20 -10.24 -25.59 -0.36
C ALA A 20 -9.14 -26.01 -1.33
N ARG A 21 -9.00 -25.25 -2.44
CA ARG A 21 -7.90 -25.43 -3.36
C ARG A 21 -6.65 -25.39 -2.51
N MET A 22 -5.98 -26.53 -2.36
CA MET A 22 -4.68 -26.57 -1.71
C MET A 22 -3.76 -25.66 -2.51
N ILE A 23 -3.48 -24.48 -1.95
CA ILE A 23 -2.41 -23.62 -2.42
C ILE A 23 -1.13 -24.37 -2.03
N THR A 24 -0.64 -25.22 -2.93
CA THR A 24 0.50 -26.11 -2.68
C THR A 24 1.83 -25.36 -2.53
N LYS A 25 1.84 -24.06 -2.85
CA LYS A 25 2.94 -23.13 -2.58
C LYS A 25 2.35 -21.75 -2.27
N SER A 26 2.37 -21.35 -1.00
CA SER A 26 2.15 -19.95 -0.62
C SER A 26 3.51 -19.27 -0.48
N SER A 27 3.61 -18.04 -0.98
CA SER A 27 4.73 -17.16 -0.70
C SER A 27 4.18 -16.01 0.13
N VAL A 28 4.72 -15.83 1.33
CA VAL A 28 4.32 -14.75 2.22
C VAL A 28 5.35 -13.63 2.08
N VAL A 29 4.91 -12.47 1.63
CA VAL A 29 5.74 -11.26 1.66
C VAL A 29 5.72 -10.75 3.10
N THR A 30 6.85 -10.89 3.80
CA THR A 30 6.99 -10.45 5.20
C THR A 30 7.37 -8.97 5.31
N SER A 31 8.07 -8.45 4.30
CA SER A 31 8.44 -7.03 4.20
C SER A 31 8.58 -6.60 2.75
N LEU A 32 8.32 -5.33 2.48
CA LEU A 32 8.48 -4.70 1.17
C LEU A 32 9.30 -3.43 1.33
N THR A 33 10.46 -3.35 0.67
CA THR A 33 11.24 -2.11 0.59
C THR A 33 11.06 -1.43 -0.76
N VAL A 34 10.68 -0.16 -0.73
CA VAL A 34 10.39 0.65 -1.91
C VAL A 34 11.31 1.86 -1.94
N ARG A 35 12.14 1.96 -2.97
CA ARG A 35 12.96 3.15 -3.20
C ARG A 35 12.21 4.16 -4.04
N ALA A 36 12.13 5.37 -3.53
CA ALA A 36 11.38 6.46 -4.16
C ALA A 36 12.29 7.66 -4.39
N ALA A 37 12.30 8.16 -5.62
CA ALA A 37 13.06 9.33 -6.01
C ALA A 37 12.32 10.13 -7.09
N GLY A 38 12.50 11.44 -7.09
CA GLY A 38 11.81 12.37 -7.96
C GLY A 38 10.32 12.45 -7.65
N LEU A 39 9.55 12.88 -8.66
CA LEU A 39 8.10 12.91 -8.54
C LEU A 39 7.55 11.48 -8.53
N VAL A 40 7.00 11.05 -7.40
CA VAL A 40 6.35 9.74 -7.30
C VAL A 40 4.92 9.88 -7.82
N PRO A 41 4.52 9.14 -8.88
CA PRO A 41 3.14 9.16 -9.35
C PRO A 41 2.20 8.69 -8.26
N ALA A 42 1.16 9.49 -7.99
CA ALA A 42 0.14 9.15 -7.01
C ALA A 42 -1.24 9.13 -7.67
N ARG A 43 -2.06 8.13 -7.34
CA ARG A 43 -3.47 8.07 -7.73
C ARG A 43 -4.31 7.70 -6.51
N LEU A 44 -5.46 8.35 -6.39
CA LEU A 44 -6.45 8.12 -5.34
C LEU A 44 -7.73 7.67 -6.03
N ASP A 45 -8.26 6.53 -5.61
CA ASP A 45 -9.51 5.97 -6.11
C ASP A 45 -10.38 5.60 -4.92
N LEU A 46 -11.47 6.34 -4.73
CA LEU A 46 -12.40 6.11 -3.62
C LEU A 46 -13.57 5.30 -4.14
N ALA A 47 -13.69 4.07 -3.66
CA ALA A 47 -14.76 3.14 -4.01
C ALA A 47 -15.81 3.10 -2.90
N HIS A 48 -17.07 2.85 -3.30
CA HIS A 48 -18.21 2.69 -2.40
C HIS A 48 -18.39 3.86 -1.40
N VAL A 49 -18.26 5.09 -1.91
CA VAL A 49 -18.40 6.32 -1.11
C VAL A 49 -19.74 6.34 -0.37
N GLY A 50 -19.70 6.62 0.93
CA GLY A 50 -20.90 6.75 1.76
C GLY A 50 -21.58 5.44 2.15
N THR A 51 -20.93 4.29 1.93
CA THR A 51 -21.41 2.99 2.42
C THR A 51 -20.44 2.42 3.46
N ALA A 52 -20.90 1.43 4.24
CA ALA A 52 -20.03 0.69 5.15
C ALA A 52 -18.84 0.00 4.44
N GLU A 53 -18.94 -0.26 3.13
CA GLU A 53 -17.88 -0.92 2.34
C GLU A 53 -16.86 0.07 1.74
N GLN A 54 -16.93 1.35 2.13
CA GLN A 54 -16.05 2.38 1.59
C GLN A 54 -14.57 2.00 1.74
N GLN A 55 -13.82 2.22 0.66
CA GLN A 55 -12.40 1.92 0.60
C GLN A 55 -11.69 2.90 -0.32
N LEU A 56 -10.57 3.45 0.14
CA LEU A 56 -9.68 4.25 -0.66
C LEU A 56 -8.51 3.39 -1.16
N GLY A 57 -8.34 3.31 -2.47
CA GLY A 57 -7.12 2.87 -3.13
C GLY A 57 -6.16 4.05 -3.33
N LEU A 58 -5.03 4.03 -2.64
CA LEU A 58 -3.92 4.95 -2.84
C LEU A 58 -2.80 4.22 -3.59
N THR A 59 -2.55 4.59 -4.84
CA THR A 59 -1.36 4.15 -5.57
C THR A 59 -0.22 5.14 -5.36
N LEU A 60 0.96 4.66 -4.96
CA LEU A 60 2.21 5.40 -4.87
C LEU A 60 3.29 4.67 -5.70
N GLY A 61 3.61 5.19 -6.88
CA GLY A 61 4.49 4.51 -7.81
C GLY A 61 3.93 3.14 -8.22
N THR A 62 4.58 2.07 -7.78
CA THR A 62 4.17 0.67 -8.06
C THR A 62 3.42 0.00 -6.92
N VAL A 63 3.15 0.73 -5.82
CA VAL A 63 2.47 0.19 -4.64
C VAL A 63 1.03 0.67 -4.61
N LEU A 64 0.09 -0.26 -4.53
CA LEU A 64 -1.31 0.02 -4.27
C LEU A 64 -1.61 -0.26 -2.80
N ILE A 65 -2.16 0.74 -2.11
CA ILE A 65 -2.47 0.67 -0.69
C ILE A 65 -3.97 0.86 -0.53
N TYR A 66 -4.64 -0.08 0.12
CA TYR A 66 -6.03 0.04 0.51
C TYR A 66 -6.15 0.50 1.95
N VAL A 67 -6.93 1.56 2.12
CA VAL A 67 -7.23 2.18 3.42
C VAL A 67 -8.74 2.34 3.54
N ARG A 68 -9.30 1.93 4.68
CA ARG A 68 -10.75 2.04 4.96
C ARG A 68 -11.07 3.17 5.93
N ALA A 69 -10.32 3.26 7.04
CA ALA A 69 -10.53 4.29 8.06
C ALA A 69 -9.74 5.58 7.75
N GLY A 70 -10.37 6.73 7.93
CA GLY A 70 -9.73 8.04 7.81
C GLY A 70 -8.67 8.24 8.87
N GLU A 71 -8.89 7.72 10.09
CA GLU A 71 -7.89 7.72 11.16
C GLU A 71 -6.59 7.02 10.75
N THR A 72 -6.66 5.88 10.05
CA THR A 72 -5.48 5.19 9.52
C THR A 72 -4.69 6.08 8.58
N ALA A 73 -5.36 6.74 7.63
CA ALA A 73 -4.70 7.63 6.67
C ALA A 73 -4.10 8.88 7.35
N ARG A 74 -4.78 9.43 8.37
CA ARG A 74 -4.27 10.54 9.20
C ARG A 74 -3.03 10.12 9.97
N ALA A 75 -3.07 8.98 10.66
CA ALA A 75 -1.92 8.46 11.41
C ALA A 75 -0.68 8.30 10.51
N VAL A 76 -0.86 7.78 9.29
CA VAL A 76 0.23 7.71 8.31
C VAL A 76 0.72 9.08 7.88
N ALA A 77 -0.18 10.02 7.57
CA ALA A 77 0.19 11.38 7.17
C ALA A 77 0.94 12.15 8.28
N ASP A 78 0.54 11.95 9.54
CA ASP A 78 1.15 12.59 10.70
C ASP A 78 2.51 11.97 11.02
N GLY A 79 2.63 10.64 11.02
CA GLY A 79 3.91 9.95 11.16
C GLY A 79 4.91 10.33 10.05
N TRP A 80 4.44 10.40 8.80
CA TRP A 80 5.25 10.89 7.68
C TRP A 80 5.67 12.36 7.85
N SER A 81 4.77 13.20 8.38
CA SER A 81 5.07 14.60 8.70
C SER A 81 6.12 14.71 9.80
N GLY A 82 6.14 13.79 10.78
CA GLY A 82 7.17 13.70 11.82
C GLY A 82 8.58 13.49 11.25
N ALA A 83 8.69 12.84 10.09
CA ALA A 83 9.96 12.62 9.40
C ALA A 83 10.49 13.86 8.63
N ALA A 84 9.78 14.99 8.68
CA ALA A 84 10.15 16.21 7.96
C ALA A 84 11.54 16.74 8.34
N VAL A 85 11.96 16.55 9.60
CA VAL A 85 13.29 16.97 10.06
C VAL A 85 14.39 16.23 9.29
N GLY A 86 14.25 14.91 9.13
CA GLY A 86 15.18 14.12 8.32
C GLY A 86 15.13 14.52 6.84
N ALA A 87 13.93 14.77 6.31
CA ALA A 87 13.73 15.15 4.91
C ALA A 87 14.41 16.48 4.52
N ARG A 88 14.59 17.43 5.44
CA ARG A 88 15.27 18.71 5.18
C ARG A 88 16.72 18.55 4.74
N SER A 89 17.36 17.42 5.09
CA SER A 89 18.74 17.13 4.72
C SER A 89 18.87 16.50 3.33
N LEU A 90 17.75 16.10 2.71
CA LEU A 90 17.74 15.49 1.39
C LEU A 90 17.90 16.55 0.30
N ALA A 91 18.75 16.24 -0.68
CA ALA A 91 18.83 17.06 -1.89
C ALA A 91 17.50 17.01 -2.66
N PRO A 92 17.11 18.08 -3.38
CA PRO A 92 15.98 18.02 -4.30
C PRO A 92 16.31 17.15 -5.52
N ALA A 93 15.29 16.62 -6.19
CA ALA A 93 15.49 15.90 -7.44
C ALA A 93 16.03 16.83 -8.53
N VAL A 94 17.08 16.40 -9.22
CA VAL A 94 17.68 17.13 -10.34
C VAL A 94 17.15 16.56 -11.65
N ALA A 95 16.51 17.40 -12.47
CA ALA A 95 15.99 17.00 -13.77
C ALA A 95 17.09 16.39 -14.66
N GLY A 96 16.80 15.28 -15.34
CA GLY A 96 17.77 14.55 -16.17
C GLY A 96 18.77 13.68 -15.41
N ARG A 97 18.84 13.78 -14.07
CA ARG A 97 19.61 12.86 -13.24
C ARG A 97 18.72 11.70 -12.82
N ARG A 98 19.19 10.47 -13.00
CA ARG A 98 18.50 9.27 -12.50
C ARG A 98 18.95 9.01 -11.06
N PRO A 99 18.12 9.28 -10.03
CA PRO A 99 18.57 9.13 -8.65
C PRO A 99 18.63 7.64 -8.24
N LEU A 100 17.89 6.78 -8.96
CA LEU A 100 17.90 5.34 -8.78
C LEU A 100 18.62 4.67 -9.94
N LEU A 101 19.78 4.05 -9.67
CA LEU A 101 20.55 3.27 -10.66
C LEU A 101 19.79 2.03 -11.18
N ILE A 102 18.73 1.60 -10.49
CA ILE A 102 17.93 0.43 -10.85
C ILE A 102 16.82 0.83 -11.83
N GLY A 103 16.61 -0.04 -12.84
CA GLY A 103 15.55 -0.03 -13.84
C GLY A 103 14.14 0.24 -13.28
N PRO A 104 13.13 0.56 -14.12
CA PRO A 104 11.74 0.48 -13.67
C PRO A 104 11.52 -0.88 -13.01
N THR A 105 11.00 -0.87 -11.78
CA THR A 105 10.77 -2.08 -10.99
C THR A 105 9.74 -2.96 -11.69
N THR A 106 10.04 -4.25 -11.83
CA THR A 106 9.10 -5.26 -12.34
C THR A 106 8.11 -5.76 -11.28
N VAL A 107 8.20 -5.22 -10.05
CA VAL A 107 7.44 -5.66 -8.89
C VAL A 107 6.45 -4.56 -8.48
N ALA A 108 5.18 -4.96 -8.38
CA ALA A 108 4.11 -4.19 -7.77
C ALA A 108 3.61 -4.92 -6.52
N ALA A 109 3.13 -4.17 -5.55
CA ALA A 109 2.59 -4.72 -4.32
C ALA A 109 1.21 -4.14 -4.02
N MET A 110 0.34 -4.97 -3.46
CA MET A 110 -0.95 -4.57 -2.91
C MET A 110 -0.89 -4.75 -1.40
N ILE A 111 -1.09 -3.68 -0.65
CA ILE A 111 -1.09 -3.67 0.81
C ILE A 111 -2.45 -3.21 1.30
N ARG A 112 -2.95 -3.83 2.36
CA ARG A 112 -4.11 -3.35 3.09
C ARG A 112 -3.65 -2.92 4.48
N PHE A 113 -3.91 -1.68 4.84
CA PHE A 113 -3.76 -1.24 6.22
C PHE A 113 -5.08 -1.45 6.97
N ALA A 114 -4.96 -1.98 8.18
CA ALA A 114 -6.05 -2.14 9.12
C ALA A 114 -5.59 -1.58 10.47
N GLY A 115 -6.48 -0.86 11.16
CA GLY A 115 -6.16 -0.19 12.42
C GLY A 115 -5.19 0.99 12.25
N LEU A 116 -4.50 1.33 13.35
CA LEU A 116 -3.53 2.42 13.40
C LEU A 116 -2.11 1.86 13.20
N PRO A 117 -1.50 2.03 12.02
CA PRO A 117 -0.15 1.55 11.78
C PRO A 117 0.85 2.39 12.58
N ASP A 118 1.86 1.73 13.14
CA ASP A 118 3.03 2.42 13.65
C ASP A 118 3.85 2.97 12.47
N VAL A 119 4.33 4.20 12.62
CA VAL A 119 5.12 4.90 11.60
C VAL A 119 6.42 5.36 12.22
N THR A 120 7.51 4.69 11.87
CA THR A 120 8.85 5.03 12.33
C THR A 120 9.70 5.56 11.18
N TRP A 121 10.76 6.29 11.50
CA TRP A 121 11.67 6.79 10.47
C TRP A 121 13.10 6.89 10.98
N ALA A 122 14.05 6.79 10.05
CA ALA A 122 15.47 6.95 10.30
C ALA A 122 16.14 7.65 9.12
N SER A 123 17.06 8.56 9.41
CA SER A 123 17.94 9.14 8.38
C SER A 123 19.13 8.22 8.16
N LEU A 124 19.39 7.86 6.90
CA LEU A 124 20.53 7.03 6.51
C LEU A 124 21.54 7.93 5.79
N PRO A 125 22.79 8.04 6.29
CA PRO A 125 23.81 8.83 5.64
C PRO A 125 24.22 8.20 4.31
N SER A 126 24.81 9.01 3.42
CA SER A 126 25.42 8.51 2.20
C SER A 126 26.54 7.51 2.50
N GLN A 127 26.59 6.40 1.78
CA GLN A 127 27.65 5.40 1.96
C GLN A 127 28.88 5.70 1.10
N VAL A 128 30.05 5.30 1.60
CA VAL A 128 31.38 5.62 1.05
C VAL A 128 31.50 5.17 -0.41
N GLY A 129 32.03 6.06 -1.26
CA GLY A 129 32.12 5.87 -2.71
C GLY A 129 30.97 6.49 -3.51
N GLY A 130 29.97 7.10 -2.85
CA GLY A 130 28.89 7.85 -3.52
C GLY A 130 27.88 6.99 -4.28
N ALA A 131 27.96 5.67 -4.16
CA ALA A 131 27.09 4.72 -4.85
C ALA A 131 25.64 4.73 -4.29
N VAL A 132 25.46 5.11 -3.02
CA VAL A 132 24.15 5.24 -2.37
C VAL A 132 24.02 6.65 -1.77
N PRO A 133 23.11 7.49 -2.27
CA PRO A 133 22.88 8.82 -1.70
C PRO A 133 22.27 8.71 -0.29
N ALA A 134 22.38 9.79 0.48
CA ALA A 134 21.65 9.91 1.73
C ALA A 134 20.14 9.74 1.47
N MET A 135 19.46 9.03 2.37
CA MET A 135 18.05 8.70 2.21
C MET A 135 17.32 8.71 3.54
N LEU A 136 16.02 8.95 3.49
CA LEU A 136 15.13 8.87 4.63
C LEU A 136 14.37 7.55 4.55
N ARG A 137 14.56 6.68 5.54
CA ARG A 137 13.78 5.45 5.68
C ARG A 137 12.52 5.76 6.50
N ILE A 138 11.36 5.43 5.98
CA ILE A 138 10.07 5.54 6.69
C ILE A 138 9.40 4.17 6.65
N GLU A 139 9.06 3.62 7.79
CA GLU A 139 8.44 2.30 7.92
C GLU A 139 6.96 2.48 8.31
N ILE A 140 6.07 1.80 7.59
CA ILE A 140 4.62 1.83 7.82
C ILE A 140 4.14 0.37 7.75
N GLY A 141 3.96 -0.26 8.90
CA GLY A 141 3.70 -1.70 8.96
C GLY A 141 4.77 -2.49 8.20
N PRO A 142 4.41 -3.38 7.23
CA PRO A 142 5.39 -4.20 6.50
C PRO A 142 6.09 -3.45 5.36
N VAL A 143 5.80 -2.16 5.15
CA VAL A 143 6.31 -1.39 4.02
C VAL A 143 7.38 -0.40 4.48
N THR A 144 8.58 -0.55 3.95
CA THR A 144 9.70 0.36 4.16
C THR A 144 9.87 1.24 2.93
N TRP A 145 9.74 2.56 3.09
CA TRP A 145 10.00 3.55 2.05
C TRP A 145 11.40 4.12 2.24
N GLU A 146 12.27 3.92 1.25
CA GLU A 146 13.59 4.55 1.16
C GLU A 146 13.48 5.76 0.23
N VAL A 147 13.32 6.94 0.84
CA VAL A 147 13.11 8.21 0.15
C VAL A 147 14.45 8.87 -0.15
N CYS A 148 14.78 9.01 -1.43
CA CYS A 148 16.11 9.43 -1.87
C CYS A 148 16.28 10.95 -2.06
N ASP A 149 15.18 11.70 -2.15
CA ASP A 149 15.22 13.15 -2.34
C ASP A 149 14.00 13.85 -1.73
N ALA A 150 14.13 15.17 -1.53
CA ALA A 150 13.07 15.99 -0.95
C ALA A 150 11.81 16.05 -1.84
N THR A 151 11.94 15.85 -3.15
CA THR A 151 10.82 15.86 -4.11
C THR A 151 9.93 14.64 -3.90
N ALA A 152 10.52 13.45 -3.77
CA ALA A 152 9.83 12.21 -3.49
C ALA A 152 9.11 12.30 -2.14
N TYR A 153 9.81 12.75 -1.09
CA TYR A 153 9.22 12.98 0.23
C TYR A 153 7.96 13.84 0.15
N THR A 154 8.06 15.00 -0.51
CA THR A 154 6.97 15.98 -0.59
C THR A 154 5.79 15.44 -1.42
N SER A 155 6.05 14.74 -2.52
CA SER A 155 5.00 14.15 -3.36
C SER A 155 4.20 13.07 -2.62
N MET A 156 4.88 12.17 -1.90
CA MET A 156 4.23 11.11 -1.14
C MET A 156 3.48 11.66 0.07
N LEU A 157 4.07 12.61 0.80
CA LEU A 157 3.38 13.28 1.91
C LEU A 157 2.10 13.99 1.44
N ARG A 158 2.14 14.65 0.27
CA ARG A 158 0.95 15.28 -0.32
C ARG A 158 -0.15 14.25 -0.59
N ALA A 159 0.20 13.10 -1.16
CA ALA A 159 -0.74 12.03 -1.46
C ALA A 159 -1.37 11.45 -0.18
N TRP A 160 -0.59 11.23 0.87
CA TRP A 160 -1.10 10.80 2.18
C TRP A 160 -2.06 11.81 2.81
N ARG A 161 -1.72 13.10 2.75
CA ARG A 161 -2.62 14.17 3.22
C ARG A 161 -3.91 14.27 2.40
N GLN A 162 -3.84 14.00 1.10
CA GLN A 162 -5.04 13.95 0.26
C GLN A 162 -5.90 12.73 0.60
N ALA A 163 -5.30 11.55 0.81
CA ALA A 163 -6.00 10.35 1.28
C ALA A 163 -6.74 10.60 2.60
N ALA A 164 -6.05 11.18 3.59
CA ALA A 164 -6.62 11.50 4.89
C ALA A 164 -7.80 12.48 4.81
N ARG A 165 -7.72 13.48 3.92
CA ARG A 165 -8.84 14.41 3.68
C ARG A 165 -10.03 13.72 3.02
N LEU A 166 -9.81 12.95 1.96
CA LEU A 166 -10.89 12.26 1.25
C LEU A 166 -11.65 11.29 2.15
N LEU A 167 -10.94 10.53 2.99
CA LEU A 167 -11.58 9.64 3.95
C LEU A 167 -12.22 10.42 5.12
N GLY A 168 -11.60 11.51 5.57
CA GLY A 168 -12.17 12.32 6.65
C GLY A 168 -13.44 13.11 6.26
N GLU A 169 -13.57 13.47 4.99
CA GLU A 169 -14.79 14.09 4.44
C GLU A 169 -15.91 13.06 4.19
N ASN A 170 -15.57 11.76 4.23
CA ASN A 170 -16.50 10.65 4.00
C ASN A 170 -16.35 9.59 5.11
N PRO A 171 -16.75 9.87 6.36
CA PRO A 171 -16.56 8.95 7.47
C PRO A 171 -17.33 7.64 7.24
N THR A 172 -16.73 6.52 7.60
CA THR A 172 -17.39 5.20 7.64
C THR A 172 -18.12 5.01 8.96
N GLU A 173 -19.17 4.19 9.00
CA GLU A 173 -19.95 3.87 10.22
C GLU A 173 -19.13 3.27 11.38
N ASP A 174 -17.87 2.86 11.11
CA ASP A 174 -16.92 2.33 12.08
C ASP A 174 -16.08 3.42 12.80
N GLU A 175 -16.26 4.71 12.51
CA GLU A 175 -15.65 5.88 13.18
C GLU A 175 -16.65 6.63 14.08
#